data_AF-A0A0R3SY89-F1
#
_entry.id   AF-A0A0R3SY89-F1
#
_cell.length_a   1.000
_cell.length_b   1.000
_cell.length_c   1.000
_cell.angle_alpha   90.00
_cell.angle_beta   90.00
_cell.angle_gamma   90.00
#
_symmetry.space_group_name_H-M   'P 1'
#
loop_
_entity.id
_entity.type
_entity.pdbx_description
1 polymer ?
#
loop_
_entity_poly.entity_id
_entity_poly.type
_entity_poly.pdbx_seq_one_letter_code
_entity_poly.pdbx_strand_id
1 'polypeptide(L)'
;MLTNINSLSIFRSYTDEVTILHFASEKVLLALKDVEPGTTVRVLKEKLASDKKYKLNRISLRLEPRGKALANTFRLNEIEGSEKLSGVCLYYKDLGPQVAWSTVFYLEYAGPLMIYSLVWAARSGSPLTILSPVKNLDQLRWIFGLCYMGHFTKRLLETCFVHRFSHATMPLSSAVRNCVYYWLFSFTIAYFTNHPLYTMACKFKTKIT
;
A
#
# COMPACT_ATOMS: atom_id res chain seq x y z
N MET A 1 8.70 -69.91 -27.96
CA MET A 1 7.32 -69.40 -27.86
C MET A 1 7.11 -68.84 -26.45
N LEU A 2 7.51 -67.59 -26.20
CA LEU A 2 7.23 -66.84 -24.97
C LEU A 2 7.23 -65.34 -25.33
N THR A 3 6.07 -64.80 -25.68
CA THR A 3 5.84 -63.35 -25.83
C THR A 3 5.31 -62.83 -24.51
N ASN A 4 6.08 -61.92 -23.88
CA ASN A 4 5.81 -61.39 -22.56
C ASN A 4 5.70 -59.85 -22.65
N ILE A 5 4.46 -59.39 -22.40
CA ILE A 5 4.05 -58.22 -21.60
C ILE A 5 4.34 -56.79 -22.13
N ASN A 6 3.22 -56.10 -22.38
CA ASN A 6 2.90 -54.70 -22.07
C ASN A 6 4.00 -53.64 -22.09
N SER A 7 3.90 -52.74 -23.05
CA SER A 7 4.18 -51.32 -22.83
C SER A 7 3.33 -50.49 -23.79
N LEU A 8 2.02 -50.46 -23.54
CA LEU A 8 1.19 -49.32 -23.94
C LEU A 8 1.59 -48.17 -23.02
N SER A 9 2.71 -47.53 -23.38
CA SER A 9 3.06 -46.20 -22.89
C SER A 9 1.96 -45.27 -23.38
N ILE A 10 0.98 -45.04 -22.50
CA ILE A 10 0.04 -43.95 -22.59
C ILE A 10 0.89 -42.70 -22.81
N PHE A 11 0.91 -42.19 -24.05
CA PHE A 11 1.35 -40.84 -24.36
C PHE A 11 0.45 -39.90 -23.57
N ARG A 12 0.80 -39.66 -22.31
CA ARG A 12 0.26 -38.57 -21.53
C ARG A 12 0.81 -37.32 -22.19
N SER A 13 0.07 -36.82 -23.18
CA SER A 13 0.37 -35.59 -23.89
C SER A 13 0.71 -34.56 -22.83
N TYR A 14 1.98 -34.19 -22.78
CA TYR A 14 2.53 -33.34 -21.75
C TYR A 14 2.16 -31.91 -22.14
N THR A 15 0.88 -31.58 -21.98
CA THR A 15 0.37 -30.25 -22.24
C THR A 15 0.91 -29.36 -21.13
N ASP A 16 1.58 -28.28 -21.52
CA ASP A 16 2.04 -27.22 -20.64
C ASP A 16 0.83 -26.54 -20.00
N GLU A 17 0.37 -27.10 -18.88
CA GLU A 17 -0.85 -26.71 -18.19
C GLU A 17 -0.53 -26.03 -16.85
N VAL A 18 -0.92 -24.76 -16.75
CA VAL A 18 -0.83 -23.97 -15.52
C VAL A 18 -2.20 -23.93 -14.86
N THR A 19 -2.27 -24.40 -13.62
CA THR A 19 -3.52 -24.42 -12.85
C THR A 19 -3.45 -23.40 -11.71
N ILE A 20 -4.54 -22.66 -11.52
CA ILE A 20 -4.72 -21.72 -10.42
C ILE A 20 -5.77 -22.29 -9.48
N LEU A 21 -5.38 -22.60 -8.25
CA LEU A 21 -6.25 -23.15 -7.21
C LEU A 21 -6.59 -22.08 -6.16
N HIS A 22 -7.74 -22.17 -5.52
CA HIS A 22 -8.03 -21.37 -4.34
C HIS A 22 -7.18 -21.84 -3.14
N PHE A 23 -6.53 -20.92 -2.42
CA PHE A 23 -5.54 -21.30 -1.38
C PHE A 23 -6.07 -22.19 -0.25
N ALA A 24 -7.36 -22.09 0.09
CA ALA A 24 -7.95 -22.80 1.24
C ALA A 24 -8.79 -24.01 0.84
N SER A 25 -9.44 -23.95 -0.32
CA SER A 25 -10.39 -24.98 -0.75
C SER A 25 -9.85 -25.85 -1.88
N GLU A 26 -8.63 -25.54 -2.35
CA GLU A 26 -7.93 -26.19 -3.47
C GLU A 26 -8.76 -26.32 -4.76
N LYS A 27 -9.86 -25.54 -4.84
CA LYS A 27 -10.76 -25.54 -5.99
C LYS A 27 -10.03 -24.91 -7.17
N VAL A 28 -10.04 -25.60 -8.31
CA VAL A 28 -9.52 -25.06 -9.57
C VAL A 28 -10.36 -23.85 -9.97
N LEU A 29 -9.70 -22.70 -10.08
CA LEU A 29 -10.31 -21.43 -10.52
C LEU A 29 -10.06 -21.18 -11.99
N LEU A 30 -8.86 -21.49 -12.47
CA LEU A 30 -8.47 -21.32 -13.86
C LEU A 30 -7.46 -22.39 -14.23
N ALA A 31 -7.65 -23.06 -15.36
CA ALA A 31 -6.69 -23.97 -15.95
C ALA A 31 -6.39 -23.45 -17.36
N LEU A 32 -5.12 -23.14 -17.61
CA LEU A 32 -4.66 -22.64 -18.91
C LEU A 32 -3.75 -23.69 -19.54
N LYS A 33 -4.12 -24.12 -20.73
CA LYS A 33 -3.30 -25.00 -21.59
C LYS A 33 -2.47 -24.14 -22.52
N ASP A 34 -1.31 -24.66 -22.93
CA ASP A 34 -0.41 -24.09 -23.93
C ASP A 34 0.11 -22.69 -23.53
N VAL A 35 0.52 -22.54 -22.26
CA VAL A 35 1.12 -21.29 -21.76
C VAL A 35 2.60 -21.25 -22.10
N GLU A 36 3.10 -20.14 -22.64
CA GLU A 36 4.52 -19.99 -22.94
C GLU A 36 5.36 -19.81 -21.65
N PRO A 37 6.56 -20.42 -21.52
CA PRO A 37 7.40 -20.32 -20.31
C PRO A 37 7.84 -18.90 -19.95
N GLY A 38 7.94 -18.01 -20.94
CA GLY A 38 8.27 -16.60 -20.75
C GLY A 38 7.12 -15.76 -20.19
N THR A 39 5.92 -16.33 -20.03
CA THR A 39 4.74 -15.61 -19.55
C THR A 39 4.97 -15.09 -18.13
N THR A 40 4.57 -13.85 -17.89
CA THR A 40 4.66 -13.21 -16.57
C THR A 40 3.43 -13.48 -15.72
N VAL A 41 3.62 -13.49 -14.40
CA VAL A 41 2.53 -13.59 -13.41
C VAL A 41 1.46 -12.51 -13.63
N ARG A 42 1.83 -11.33 -14.14
CA ARG A 42 0.88 -10.27 -14.51
C ARG A 42 -0.18 -10.76 -15.50
N VAL A 43 0.23 -11.44 -16.57
CA VAL A 43 -0.67 -11.95 -17.61
C VAL A 43 -1.64 -12.98 -17.03
N LEU A 44 -1.17 -13.82 -16.11
CA LEU A 44 -2.03 -14.79 -15.43
C LEU A 44 -3.08 -14.10 -14.54
N LYS A 45 -2.69 -13.04 -13.83
CA LYS A 45 -3.62 -12.23 -13.04
C LYS A 45 -4.64 -11.51 -13.92
N GLU A 46 -4.22 -11.01 -15.08
CA GLU A 46 -5.11 -10.37 -16.07
C GLU A 46 -6.12 -11.38 -16.62
N LYS A 47 -5.69 -12.59 -17.00
CA LYS A 47 -6.59 -13.67 -17.43
C LYS A 47 -7.59 -14.08 -16.34
N LEU A 48 -7.15 -14.15 -15.08
CA LEU A 48 -8.05 -14.43 -13.96
C LEU A 48 -9.02 -13.27 -13.69
N ALA A 49 -8.58 -12.03 -13.87
CA ALA A 49 -9.39 -10.83 -13.70
C ALA A 49 -10.36 -10.56 -14.87
N SER A 50 -10.26 -11.30 -15.99
CA SER A 50 -11.25 -11.28 -17.07
C SER A 50 -12.64 -11.68 -16.57
N ASP A 51 -12.71 -12.54 -15.56
CA ASP A 51 -13.94 -12.76 -14.80
C ASP A 51 -14.14 -11.57 -13.83
N LYS A 52 -15.28 -10.87 -13.99
CA LYS A 52 -15.68 -9.70 -13.18
C LYS A 52 -15.66 -9.96 -11.68
N LYS A 53 -15.71 -11.23 -11.25
CA LYS A 53 -15.61 -11.63 -9.85
C LYS A 53 -14.24 -11.29 -9.24
N TYR A 54 -13.16 -11.34 -10.02
CA TYR A 54 -11.79 -11.17 -9.52
C TYR A 54 -11.22 -9.81 -9.91
N LYS A 55 -10.89 -8.97 -8.92
CA LYS A 55 -10.27 -7.66 -9.17
C LYS A 55 -8.76 -7.78 -9.20
N LEU A 56 -8.12 -7.35 -10.29
CA LEU A 56 -6.66 -7.46 -10.50
C LEU A 56 -5.83 -7.05 -9.28
N ASN A 57 -6.12 -5.89 -8.68
CA ASN A 57 -5.37 -5.34 -7.54
C ASN A 57 -5.49 -6.16 -6.25
N ARG A 58 -6.45 -7.08 -6.18
CA ARG A 58 -6.68 -7.97 -5.02
C ARG A 58 -6.08 -9.36 -5.21
N ILE A 59 -5.64 -9.69 -6.41
CA ILE A 59 -5.13 -11.02 -6.76
C ILE A 59 -3.69 -11.18 -6.26
N SER A 60 -3.50 -12.07 -5.28
CA SER A 60 -2.19 -12.60 -4.91
C SER A 60 -2.05 -14.03 -5.42
N LEU A 61 -1.01 -14.29 -6.23
CA LEU A 61 -0.62 -15.64 -6.65
C LEU A 61 0.62 -16.08 -5.86
N ARG A 62 0.68 -17.35 -5.47
CA ARG A 62 1.71 -17.94 -4.62
C ARG A 62 2.06 -19.35 -5.12
N LEU A 63 3.30 -19.79 -4.95
CA LEU A 63 3.69 -21.18 -5.24
C LEU A 63 3.18 -22.16 -4.18
N GLU A 64 3.09 -21.69 -2.94
CA GLU A 64 2.57 -22.46 -1.81
C GLU A 64 1.39 -21.74 -1.15
N PRO A 65 0.43 -22.44 -0.52
CA PRO A 65 -0.72 -21.82 0.12
C PRO A 65 -0.35 -20.74 1.15
N ARG A 66 0.73 -20.95 1.90
CA ARG A 66 1.27 -20.02 2.92
C ARG A 66 2.56 -19.32 2.51
N GLY A 67 3.01 -19.51 1.27
CA GLY A 67 4.23 -18.92 0.74
C GLY A 67 4.14 -17.41 0.46
N LYS A 68 5.25 -16.85 -0.01
CA LYS A 68 5.36 -15.45 -0.43
C LYS A 68 4.53 -15.20 -1.69
N ALA A 69 3.97 -13.99 -1.81
CA ALA A 69 3.28 -13.56 -3.02
C ALA A 69 4.29 -13.32 -4.15
N LEU A 70 3.97 -13.84 -5.34
CA LEU A 70 4.77 -13.65 -6.55
C LEU A 70 4.63 -12.22 -7.08
N ALA A 71 5.76 -11.64 -7.46
CA ALA A 71 5.81 -10.33 -8.10
C ALA A 71 5.21 -10.39 -9.51
N ASN A 72 4.65 -9.27 -9.98
CA ASN A 72 4.04 -9.22 -11.32
C ASN A 72 5.06 -9.41 -12.46
N THR A 73 6.33 -9.08 -12.20
CA THR A 73 7.45 -9.24 -13.14
C THR A 73 8.01 -10.66 -13.19
N PHE A 74 7.64 -11.51 -12.22
CA PHE A 74 8.14 -12.87 -12.12
C PHE A 74 7.65 -13.69 -13.31
N ARG A 75 8.56 -14.44 -13.92
CA ARG A 75 8.28 -15.31 -15.08
C ARG A 75 8.11 -16.75 -14.65
N LEU A 76 7.36 -17.52 -15.43
CA LEU A 76 7.11 -18.93 -15.10
C LEU A 76 8.37 -19.80 -15.22
N ASN A 77 9.28 -19.48 -16.13
CA ASN A 77 10.57 -20.17 -16.28
C ASN A 77 11.55 -19.96 -15.11
N GLU A 78 11.30 -18.97 -14.23
CA GLU A 78 12.12 -18.73 -13.03
C GLU A 78 11.70 -19.65 -11.86
N ILE A 79 10.64 -20.44 -12.02
CA ILE A 79 10.23 -21.44 -11.03
C ILE A 79 11.16 -22.65 -11.15
N GLU A 80 11.81 -23.04 -10.05
CA GLU A 80 12.64 -24.24 -10.00
C GLU A 80 11.83 -25.48 -10.45
N GLY A 81 12.30 -26.18 -11.49
CA GLY A 81 11.61 -27.34 -12.08
C GLY A 81 10.64 -27.02 -13.22
N SER A 82 10.54 -25.77 -13.69
CA SER A 82 9.61 -25.33 -14.76
C SER A 82 10.09 -25.56 -16.20
N GLU A 83 11.16 -26.30 -16.43
CA GLU A 83 11.61 -26.70 -17.79
C GLU A 83 10.55 -27.50 -18.56
N LYS A 84 9.53 -27.92 -17.83
CA LYS A 84 8.36 -28.69 -18.21
C LYS A 84 7.19 -28.04 -17.48
N LEU A 85 6.48 -27.09 -18.11
CA LEU A 85 5.39 -26.33 -17.48
C LEU A 85 4.20 -27.22 -17.05
N SER A 86 4.25 -28.51 -17.35
CA SER A 86 3.35 -29.53 -16.83
C SER A 86 3.15 -29.43 -15.32
N GLY A 87 1.95 -29.05 -14.91
CA GLY A 87 1.54 -29.14 -13.51
C GLY A 87 2.05 -28.03 -12.61
N VAL A 88 2.46 -26.88 -13.17
CA VAL A 88 2.68 -25.68 -12.35
C VAL A 88 1.35 -25.26 -11.71
N CYS A 89 1.29 -25.40 -10.38
CA CYS A 89 0.13 -25.08 -9.57
C CYS A 89 0.37 -23.78 -8.80
N LEU A 90 -0.51 -22.80 -8.99
CA LEU A 90 -0.48 -21.51 -8.30
C LEU A 90 -1.67 -21.36 -7.37
N TYR A 91 -1.43 -20.88 -6.15
CA TYR A 91 -2.48 -20.63 -5.18
C TYR A 91 -2.92 -19.17 -5.22
N TYR A 92 -4.21 -18.97 -5.48
CA TYR A 92 -4.91 -17.71 -5.41
C TYR A 92 -5.32 -17.39 -3.98
N LYS A 93 -4.94 -16.18 -3.53
CA LYS A 93 -5.41 -15.57 -2.29
C LYS A 93 -5.96 -14.18 -2.58
N ASP A 94 -7.14 -13.89 -2.04
CA ASP A 94 -7.71 -12.54 -2.04
C ASP A 94 -7.02 -11.69 -0.96
N LEU A 95 -6.48 -10.53 -1.36
CA LEU A 95 -5.87 -9.54 -0.47
C LEU A 95 -6.89 -8.61 0.21
N GLY A 96 -8.17 -8.67 -0.19
CA GLY A 96 -9.23 -7.81 0.34
C GLY A 96 -9.21 -6.40 -0.26
N PRO A 97 -9.89 -5.42 0.37
CA PRO A 97 -9.92 -4.05 -0.10
C PRO A 97 -8.52 -3.41 -0.16
N GLN A 98 -8.18 -2.88 -1.33
CA GLN A 98 -6.87 -2.30 -1.65
C GLN A 98 -7.05 -0.87 -2.12
N VAL A 99 -6.11 0.01 -1.76
CA VAL A 99 -6.05 1.41 -2.16
C VAL A 99 -4.69 1.70 -2.79
N ALA A 100 -4.63 2.61 -3.76
CA ALA A 100 -3.38 3.00 -4.40
C ALA A 100 -2.45 3.69 -3.38
N TRP A 101 -1.15 3.40 -3.43
CA TRP A 101 -0.17 4.01 -2.52
C TRP A 101 -0.12 5.53 -2.63
N SER A 102 -0.27 6.07 -3.84
CA SER A 102 -0.33 7.51 -4.07
C SER A 102 -1.47 8.17 -3.29
N THR A 103 -2.68 7.60 -3.35
CA THR A 103 -3.84 8.09 -2.58
C THR A 103 -3.58 8.07 -1.09
N VAL A 104 -2.90 7.04 -0.57
CA VAL A 104 -2.58 6.97 0.85
C VAL A 104 -1.60 8.07 1.24
N PHE A 105 -0.53 8.28 0.48
CA PHE A 105 0.43 9.34 0.77
C PHE A 105 -0.24 10.72 0.73
N TYR A 106 -1.13 10.96 -0.24
CA TYR A 106 -1.89 12.21 -0.28
C TYR A 106 -2.75 12.40 0.97
N LEU A 107 -3.52 11.40 1.39
CA LEU A 107 -4.38 11.50 2.58
C LEU A 107 -3.57 11.61 3.87
N GLU A 108 -2.47 10.87 3.96
CA GLU A 108 -1.56 10.84 5.10
C GLU A 108 -0.95 12.23 5.37
N TYR A 109 -0.55 12.95 4.32
CA TYR A 109 0.09 14.28 4.44
C TYR A 109 -0.87 15.46 4.30
N ALA A 110 -2.00 15.31 3.61
CA ALA A 110 -3.04 16.35 3.55
C ALA A 110 -3.72 16.53 4.91
N GLY A 111 -3.93 15.44 5.67
CA GLY A 111 -4.54 15.52 7.00
C GLY A 111 -3.79 16.45 7.95
N PRO A 112 -2.47 16.29 8.15
CA PRO A 112 -1.68 17.19 8.99
C PRO A 112 -1.81 18.67 8.62
N LEU A 113 -1.83 19.01 7.33
CA LEU A 113 -2.03 20.39 6.87
C LEU A 113 -3.42 20.92 7.23
N MET A 114 -4.46 20.13 6.97
CA MET A 114 -5.84 20.51 7.30
C MET A 114 -6.02 20.64 8.81
N ILE A 115 -5.56 19.66 9.59
CA ILE A 115 -5.71 19.63 11.04
C ILE A 115 -4.98 20.80 11.68
N TYR A 116 -3.74 21.07 11.28
CA TYR A 116 -3.00 22.21 11.81
C TYR A 116 -3.71 23.54 11.49
N SER A 117 -4.18 23.70 10.24
CA SER A 117 -4.92 24.90 9.81
C SER A 117 -6.23 25.09 10.58
N LEU A 118 -6.98 24.00 10.82
CA LEU A 118 -8.23 24.03 11.57
C LEU A 118 -8.00 24.37 13.04
N VAL A 119 -6.99 23.78 13.69
CA VAL A 119 -6.65 24.08 15.09
C VAL A 119 -6.15 25.51 15.23
N TRP A 120 -5.35 25.99 14.29
CA TRP A 120 -4.91 27.39 14.25
C TRP A 120 -6.11 28.33 14.12
N ALA A 121 -6.97 28.13 13.11
CA ALA A 121 -8.16 28.95 12.89
C ALA A 121 -9.09 28.96 14.11
N ALA A 122 -9.38 27.78 14.69
CA ALA A 122 -10.22 27.65 15.88
C ALA A 122 -9.70 28.43 17.10
N ARG A 123 -8.38 28.69 17.17
CA ARG A 123 -7.76 29.45 18.28
C ARG A 123 -7.43 30.90 17.98
N SER A 124 -7.37 31.29 16.70
CA SER A 124 -7.13 32.68 16.28
C SER A 124 -8.37 33.58 16.37
N GLY A 125 -9.46 33.13 17.02
CA GLY A 125 -10.70 33.91 17.17
C GLY A 125 -11.72 33.70 16.05
N SER A 126 -11.58 32.63 15.25
CA SER A 126 -12.59 32.20 14.27
C SER A 126 -13.93 31.87 14.94
N PRO A 127 -15.08 31.95 14.22
CA PRO A 127 -16.40 31.55 14.71
C PRO A 127 -16.49 30.09 15.23
N LEU A 128 -15.48 29.26 14.95
CA LEU A 128 -15.33 27.91 15.51
C LEU A 128 -14.77 27.93 16.95
N THR A 129 -15.36 28.72 17.86
CA THR A 129 -14.82 28.98 19.21
C THR A 129 -15.01 27.79 20.18
N ILE A 130 -14.47 26.63 19.81
CA ILE A 130 -14.50 25.38 20.60
C ILE A 130 -13.24 25.27 21.48
N LEU A 131 -12.17 26.01 21.13
CA LEU A 131 -10.89 26.00 21.84
C LEU A 131 -10.57 27.38 22.41
N SER A 132 -9.89 27.42 23.56
CA SER A 132 -9.47 28.67 24.19
C SER A 132 -8.58 29.50 23.25
N PRO A 133 -8.88 30.80 23.05
CA PRO A 133 -8.15 31.63 22.11
C PRO A 133 -6.72 31.90 22.56
N VAL A 134 -5.82 32.10 21.60
CA VAL A 134 -4.43 32.48 21.87
C VAL A 134 -4.40 33.93 22.36
N LYS A 135 -3.79 34.16 23.53
CA LYS A 135 -3.70 35.51 24.12
C LYS A 135 -2.63 36.39 23.45
N ASN A 136 -1.51 35.80 23.01
CA ASN A 136 -0.41 36.47 22.33
C ASN A 136 0.08 35.61 21.16
N LEU A 137 0.10 36.14 19.93
CA LEU A 137 0.77 35.49 18.79
C LEU A 137 2.26 35.85 18.80
N ASP A 138 3.05 35.01 19.46
CA ASP A 138 4.52 35.14 19.43
C ASP A 138 5.05 34.90 18.01
N GLN A 139 6.05 35.66 17.56
CA GLN A 139 6.71 35.48 16.26
C GLN A 139 7.17 34.03 16.01
N LEU A 140 7.61 33.35 17.07
CA LEU A 140 8.05 31.96 17.00
C LEU A 140 6.92 31.00 16.61
N ARG A 141 5.68 31.25 17.05
CA ARG A 141 4.52 30.40 16.69
C ARG A 141 4.22 30.50 15.21
N TRP A 142 4.32 31.70 14.64
CA TRP A 142 4.20 31.91 13.20
C TRP A 142 5.30 31.19 12.43
N ILE A 143 6.56 31.32 12.85
CA ILE A 143 7.69 30.62 12.22
C ILE A 143 7.48 29.11 12.30
N PHE A 144 7.09 28.58 13.45
CA PHE A 144 6.79 27.16 13.62
C PHE A 144 5.67 26.70 12.68
N GLY A 145 4.56 27.43 12.62
CA GLY A 145 3.45 27.13 11.72
C GLY A 145 3.87 27.14 10.25
N LEU A 146 4.64 28.14 9.81
CA LEU A 146 5.17 28.22 8.45
C LEU A 146 6.10 27.04 8.13
N CYS A 147 7.01 26.68 9.04
CA CYS A 147 7.88 25.52 8.88
C CYS A 147 7.10 24.20 8.83
N TYR A 148 6.09 24.05 9.68
CA TYR A 148 5.24 22.86 9.73
C TYR A 148 4.44 22.71 8.43
N MET A 149 3.76 23.77 8.00
CA MET A 149 2.99 23.79 6.76
C MET A 149 3.89 23.60 5.55
N GLY A 150 5.06 24.25 5.52
CA GLY A 150 6.08 24.06 4.48
C GLY A 150 6.57 22.61 4.40
N HIS A 151 6.81 21.97 5.54
CA HIS A 151 7.23 20.56 5.59
C HIS A 151 6.23 19.63 4.92
N PHE A 152 4.96 19.68 5.33
CA PHE A 152 3.93 18.78 4.77
C PHE A 152 3.56 19.14 3.34
N THR A 153 3.62 20.43 2.97
CA THR A 153 3.45 20.86 1.58
C THR A 153 4.54 20.27 0.69
N LYS A 154 5.81 20.35 1.13
CA LYS A 154 6.93 19.72 0.44
C LYS A 154 6.73 18.20 0.29
N ARG A 155 6.24 17.51 1.33
CA ARG A 155 5.91 16.07 1.25
C ARG A 155 4.82 15.76 0.21
N LEU A 156 3.79 16.59 0.11
CA LEU A 156 2.76 16.44 -0.93
C LEU A 156 3.34 16.66 -2.32
N LEU A 157 4.15 17.70 -2.51
CA LEU A 157 4.80 17.98 -3.81
C LEU A 157 5.77 16.86 -4.20
N GLU A 158 6.52 16.31 -3.25
CA GLU A 158 7.35 15.13 -3.50
C GLU A 158 6.51 13.93 -3.95
N THR A 159 5.34 13.73 -3.33
CA THR A 159 4.40 12.67 -3.74
C THR A 159 3.88 12.88 -5.16
N CYS A 160 3.65 14.13 -5.57
CA CYS A 160 3.20 14.48 -6.92
C CYS A 160 4.30 14.26 -7.98
N PHE A 161 5.51 14.77 -7.73
CA PHE A 161 6.50 14.99 -8.79
C PHE A 161 7.72 14.06 -8.72
N VAL A 162 8.10 13.62 -7.52
CA VAL A 162 9.38 12.92 -7.31
C VAL A 162 9.16 11.45 -6.99
N HIS A 163 8.06 11.13 -6.29
CA HIS A 163 7.88 9.82 -5.72
C HIS A 163 7.44 8.78 -6.76
N ARG A 164 8.28 7.76 -6.96
CA ARG A 164 7.95 6.59 -7.79
C ARG A 164 7.59 5.41 -6.88
N PHE A 165 6.32 5.02 -6.91
CA PHE A 165 5.83 3.88 -6.14
C PHE A 165 6.24 2.55 -6.79
N SER A 166 6.90 1.68 -6.03
CA SER A 166 7.30 0.33 -6.47
C SER A 166 6.16 -0.68 -6.38
N HIS A 167 5.27 -0.51 -5.39
CA HIS A 167 4.04 -1.27 -5.24
C HIS A 167 2.85 -0.43 -5.70
N ALA A 168 1.89 -1.08 -6.36
CA ALA A 168 0.71 -0.38 -6.86
C ALA A 168 -0.30 -0.05 -5.73
N THR A 169 -0.51 -0.98 -4.79
CA THR A 169 -1.56 -0.85 -3.78
C THR A 169 -1.15 -1.34 -2.39
N MET A 170 -1.93 -0.91 -1.38
CA MET A 170 -1.85 -1.38 0.00
C MET A 170 -3.23 -1.72 0.58
N PRO A 171 -3.30 -2.60 1.60
CA PRO A 171 -4.55 -2.91 2.28
C PRO A 171 -5.18 -1.67 2.93
N LEU A 172 -6.49 -1.50 2.75
CA LEU A 172 -7.21 -0.31 3.24
C LEU A 172 -7.13 -0.14 4.76
N SER A 173 -7.19 -1.24 5.52
CA SER A 173 -7.08 -1.18 6.99
C SER A 173 -5.71 -0.67 7.46
N SER A 174 -4.64 -0.93 6.70
CA SER A 174 -3.33 -0.33 6.96
C SER A 174 -3.31 1.15 6.62
N ALA A 175 -4.00 1.56 5.55
CA ALA A 175 -4.06 2.97 5.14
C ALA A 175 -4.74 3.84 6.20
N VAL A 176 -5.85 3.35 6.76
CA VAL A 176 -6.57 4.02 7.86
C VAL A 176 -5.67 4.15 9.09
N ARG A 177 -4.95 3.09 9.47
CA ARG A 177 -4.03 3.12 10.63
C ARG A 177 -2.92 4.16 10.44
N ASN A 178 -2.32 4.23 9.26
CA ASN A 178 -1.31 5.24 8.93
C ASN A 178 -1.89 6.65 9.03
N CYS A 179 -3.04 6.90 8.38
CA CYS A 179 -3.67 8.22 8.40
C CYS A 179 -4.00 8.65 9.84
N VAL A 180 -4.68 7.80 10.61
CA VAL A 180 -5.04 8.09 12.00
C VAL A 180 -3.81 8.43 12.85
N TYR A 181 -2.70 7.69 12.67
CA TYR A 181 -1.45 7.96 13.38
C TYR A 181 -0.93 9.38 13.10
N TYR A 182 -0.77 9.76 11.83
CA TYR A 182 -0.26 11.08 11.45
C TYR A 182 -1.23 12.20 11.83
N TRP A 183 -2.53 11.96 11.70
CA TRP A 183 -3.57 12.94 11.96
C TRP A 183 -3.69 13.26 13.46
N LEU A 184 -3.70 12.23 14.32
CA LEU A 184 -3.71 12.42 15.77
C LEU A 184 -2.42 13.08 16.28
N PHE A 185 -1.27 12.70 15.72
CA PHE A 185 0.00 13.32 16.07
C PHE A 185 0.04 14.79 15.66
N SER A 186 -0.47 15.11 14.45
CA SER A 186 -0.63 16.48 13.98
C SER A 186 -1.54 17.30 14.89
N PHE A 187 -2.70 16.75 15.27
CA PHE A 187 -3.62 17.40 16.20
C PHE A 187 -2.92 17.69 17.53
N THR A 188 -2.17 16.73 18.07
CA THR A 188 -1.43 16.88 19.33
C THR A 188 -0.40 18.00 19.24
N ILE A 189 0.41 18.02 18.18
CA ILE A 189 1.40 19.09 17.94
C ILE A 189 0.70 20.44 17.82
N ALA A 190 -0.32 20.54 16.97
CA ALA A 190 -1.08 21.77 16.77
C ALA A 190 -1.75 22.24 18.07
N TYR A 191 -2.25 21.31 18.87
CA TYR A 191 -2.88 21.58 20.16
C TYR A 191 -1.88 22.22 21.12
N PHE A 192 -0.73 21.60 21.36
CA PHE A 192 0.23 22.09 22.35
C PHE A 192 0.96 23.35 21.90
N THR A 193 1.38 23.43 20.64
CA THR A 193 2.11 24.60 20.13
C THR A 193 1.24 25.86 20.08
N ASN A 194 -0.07 25.70 19.86
CA ASN A 194 -1.01 26.81 19.86
C ASN A 194 -1.78 26.95 21.18
N HIS A 195 -1.39 26.23 22.24
CA HIS A 195 -2.04 26.36 23.53
C HIS A 195 -1.80 27.75 24.14
N PRO A 196 -2.78 28.39 24.82
CA PRO A 196 -2.59 29.71 25.43
C PRO A 196 -1.53 29.72 26.54
N LEU A 197 -1.32 28.59 27.22
CA LEU A 197 -0.28 28.43 28.26
C LEU A 197 1.07 27.99 27.69
N TYR A 198 1.22 27.88 26.37
CA TYR A 198 2.50 27.53 25.78
C TYR A 198 3.52 28.64 26.07
N THR A 199 4.62 28.27 26.72
CA THR A 199 5.73 29.13 27.10
C THR A 199 7.00 28.69 26.40
N MET A 200 7.79 29.65 25.92
CA MET A 200 9.08 29.37 25.29
C MET A 200 10.11 28.97 26.35
N ALA A 201 10.98 28.01 26.01
CA ALA A 201 12.02 27.50 26.92
C ALA A 201 13.10 28.54 27.27
N CYS A 202 13.21 29.63 26.51
CA CYS A 202 14.25 30.63 26.73
C CYS A 202 13.69 32.06 26.89
N LYS A 203 13.68 32.56 28.13
CA LYS A 203 13.71 34.00 28.39
C LYS A 203 15.18 34.42 28.47
N PHE A 204 15.87 34.60 27.33
CA PHE A 204 17.20 35.22 27.35
C PHE A 204 17.02 36.69 27.77
N LYS A 205 17.23 36.97 29.05
CA LYS A 205 17.39 38.35 29.53
C LYS A 205 18.72 38.86 28.98
N THR A 206 18.73 39.45 27.80
CA THR A 206 19.84 40.31 27.37
C THR A 206 19.86 41.53 28.29
N LYS A 207 20.62 41.46 29.39
CA LYS A 207 21.12 42.65 30.07
C LYS A 207 22.17 43.25 29.14
N ILE A 208 21.76 44.20 28.32
CA ILE A 208 22.70 45.12 27.69
C ILE A 208 23.09 46.09 28.81
N THR A 209 24.32 45.97 29.28
CA THR A 209 24.98 46.96 30.17
C THR A 209 26.23 47.41 29.46
#